data_AF-A0A4Q2YXB2-F1
#
_entry.id   AF-A0A4Q2YXB2-F1
#
_cell.length_a   1.000
_cell.length_b   1.000
_cell.length_c   1.000
_cell.angle_alpha   90.00
_cell.angle_beta   90.00
_cell.angle_gamma   90.00
#
_symmetry.space_group_name_H-M   'P 1'
#
loop_
_entity.id
_entity.type
_entity.pdbx_description
1 polymer ?
#
loop_
_entity_poly.entity_id
_entity_poly.type
_entity_poly.pdbx_seq_one_letter_code
_entity_poly.pdbx_strand_id
1 'polypeptide(L)'
;MSLMLMVLLTILAVGLLGLSTIELRKSGHETARMRAQANARLALSLAIGRLQETAGPDQRVTARADIKDSSGQNGRWVGVWRSTRKQGDVDLPAIRWDERESVLVDARSTASSDDGFEGWLISGDDDVTRLVRFA
;
A
#
# COMPACT_ATOMS: atom_id res chain seq x y z
N MET A 1 19.53 -13.77 -70.09
CA MET A 1 18.78 -14.72 -69.24
C MET A 1 19.39 -14.84 -67.83
N SER A 2 20.68 -15.13 -67.67
CA SER A 2 21.34 -15.25 -66.34
C SER A 2 21.31 -13.97 -65.48
N LEU A 3 21.49 -12.79 -66.08
CA LEU A 3 21.43 -11.51 -65.37
C LEU A 3 20.06 -11.25 -64.73
N MET A 4 18.98 -11.55 -65.45
CA MET A 4 17.61 -11.38 -64.95
C MET A 4 17.31 -12.33 -63.77
N LEU A 5 17.82 -13.57 -63.83
CA LEU A 5 17.70 -14.53 -62.74
C LEU A 5 18.42 -14.05 -61.46
N MET A 6 19.65 -13.55 -61.62
CA MET A 6 20.44 -13.03 -60.50
C MET A 6 19.76 -11.81 -59.86
N VAL A 7 19.24 -10.88 -60.66
CA VAL A 7 18.52 -9.68 -60.16
C VAL A 7 17.22 -10.05 -59.44
N LEU A 8 16.48 -11.04 -59.94
CA LEU A 8 15.28 -11.53 -59.27
C LEU A 8 15.59 -12.07 -57.87
N LEU A 9 16.64 -12.89 -57.76
CA LEU A 9 17.05 -13.51 -56.50
C LEU A 9 17.54 -12.48 -55.48
N THR A 10 18.25 -11.44 -55.91
CA THR A 10 18.74 -10.41 -54.99
C THR A 10 17.61 -9.56 -54.42
N ILE A 11 16.61 -9.19 -55.23
CA ILE A 11 15.42 -8.46 -54.75
C ILE A 11 14.66 -9.29 -53.73
N LEU A 12 14.47 -10.58 -54.01
CA LEU A 12 13.80 -11.50 -53.07
C LEU A 12 14.58 -11.62 -51.75
N ALA A 13 15.90 -11.78 -51.83
CA ALA A 13 16.77 -11.85 -50.65
C ALA A 13 16.67 -10.58 -49.79
N VAL A 14 16.70 -9.39 -50.40
CA VAL A 14 16.56 -8.12 -49.67
C VAL A 14 15.18 -7.98 -49.03
N GLY A 15 14.11 -8.37 -49.74
CA GLY A 15 12.75 -8.37 -49.19
C GLY A 15 12.60 -9.26 -47.96
N LEU A 16 13.15 -10.48 -48.03
CA LEU A 16 13.16 -11.43 -46.90
C LEU A 16 14.02 -10.96 -45.73
N LEU A 17 15.16 -10.33 -46.02
CA LEU A 17 16.04 -9.75 -44.98
C LEU A 17 15.33 -8.60 -44.23
N GLY A 18 14.60 -7.76 -44.97
CA GLY A 18 13.78 -6.70 -44.39
C GLY A 18 12.71 -7.25 -43.46
N LEU A 19 11.97 -8.27 -43.90
CA LEU A 19 10.95 -8.92 -43.08
C LEU A 19 11.55 -9.58 -41.83
N SER A 20 12.67 -10.30 -41.97
CA SER A 20 13.38 -10.92 -40.84
C SER A 20 13.81 -9.87 -39.80
N THR A 21 14.30 -8.73 -40.25
CA THR A 21 14.69 -7.62 -39.36
C THR A 21 13.50 -7.06 -38.60
N ILE A 22 12.33 -6.92 -39.24
CA ILE A 22 11.10 -6.44 -38.61
C ILE A 22 10.60 -7.45 -37.57
N GLU A 23 10.56 -8.74 -37.91
CA GLU A 23 10.12 -9.79 -36.97
C GLU A 23 11.09 -9.92 -35.79
N LEU A 24 12.40 -9.78 -35.98
CA LEU A 24 13.37 -9.75 -34.88
C LEU A 24 13.13 -8.57 -33.93
N ARG A 25 12.89 -7.37 -34.47
CA ARG A 25 12.55 -6.19 -33.65
C ARG A 25 11.25 -6.43 -32.88
N LYS A 26 10.21 -6.93 -33.55
CA LYS A 26 8.91 -7.24 -32.96
C LYS A 26 9.01 -8.29 -31.85
N SER A 27 9.77 -9.37 -32.07
CA SER A 27 10.04 -10.40 -31.07
C SER A 27 10.71 -9.81 -29.82
N GLY A 28 11.71 -8.95 -30.01
CA GLY A 28 12.35 -8.24 -28.90
C GLY A 28 11.37 -7.40 -28.09
N HIS A 29 10.51 -6.62 -28.76
CA HIS A 29 9.47 -5.82 -28.09
C HIS A 29 8.43 -6.67 -27.36
N GLU A 30 8.05 -7.82 -27.90
CA GLU A 30 7.07 -8.70 -27.26
C GLU A 30 7.62 -9.21 -25.91
N THR A 31 8.85 -9.73 -25.89
CA THR A 31 9.44 -10.26 -24.64
C THR A 31 9.50 -9.22 -23.52
N ALA A 32 9.82 -7.96 -23.84
CA ALA A 32 9.80 -6.86 -22.89
C ALA A 32 8.37 -6.57 -22.38
N ARG A 33 7.38 -6.62 -23.27
CA ARG A 33 5.96 -6.43 -22.93
C ARG A 33 5.46 -7.54 -22.01
N MET A 34 5.77 -8.81 -22.29
CA MET A 34 5.41 -9.94 -21.42
C MET A 34 6.01 -9.78 -20.03
N ARG A 35 7.28 -9.40 -19.92
CA ARG A 35 7.95 -9.16 -18.63
C ARG A 35 7.29 -8.02 -17.86
N ALA A 36 6.98 -6.91 -18.53
CA ALA A 36 6.29 -5.79 -17.91
C ALA A 36 4.89 -6.19 -17.37
N GLN A 37 4.14 -6.98 -18.12
CA GLN A 37 2.83 -7.48 -17.69
C GLN A 37 2.94 -8.45 -16.50
N ALA A 38 3.93 -9.33 -16.50
CA ALA A 38 4.19 -10.23 -15.38
C ALA A 38 4.52 -9.43 -14.10
N ASN A 39 5.39 -8.43 -14.22
CA ASN A 39 5.73 -7.53 -13.10
C ASN A 39 4.52 -6.72 -12.61
N ALA A 40 3.68 -6.23 -13.52
CA ALA A 40 2.47 -5.51 -13.17
C ALA A 40 1.46 -6.39 -12.41
N ARG A 41 1.29 -7.66 -12.84
CA ARG A 41 0.43 -8.62 -12.14
C ARG A 41 0.93 -8.95 -10.75
N LEU A 42 2.25 -9.11 -10.60
CA LEU A 42 2.88 -9.28 -9.29
C LEU A 42 2.68 -8.05 -8.38
N ALA A 43 2.89 -6.85 -8.92
CA ALA A 43 2.66 -5.61 -8.15
C ALA A 43 1.20 -5.49 -7.71
N LEU A 44 0.25 -5.86 -8.58
CA LEU A 44 -1.17 -5.85 -8.25
C LEU A 44 -1.52 -6.87 -7.16
N SER A 45 -1.00 -8.10 -7.21
CA SER A 45 -1.27 -9.10 -6.17
C SER A 45 -0.72 -8.66 -4.81
N LEU A 46 0.47 -8.05 -4.79
CA LEU A 46 1.04 -7.45 -3.57
C LEU A 46 0.19 -6.29 -3.04
N ALA A 47 -0.30 -5.41 -3.92
CA ALA A 47 -1.16 -4.29 -3.53
C ALA A 47 -2.49 -4.77 -2.93
N ILE A 48 -3.10 -5.82 -3.51
CA ILE A 48 -4.30 -6.44 -2.95
C ILE A 48 -4.00 -7.08 -1.59
N GLY A 49 -2.87 -7.78 -1.44
CA GLY A 49 -2.45 -8.34 -0.15
C GLY A 49 -2.31 -7.26 0.94
N ARG A 50 -1.70 -6.13 0.62
CA ARG A 50 -1.62 -4.99 1.55
C ARG A 50 -2.98 -4.39 1.86
N LEU A 51 -3.86 -4.26 0.86
CA LEU A 51 -5.23 -3.80 1.09
C LEU A 51 -5.96 -4.75 2.04
N GLN A 52 -5.86 -6.06 1.82
CA GLN A 52 -6.47 -7.08 2.67
C GLN A 52 -5.88 -7.08 4.09
N GLU A 53 -4.58 -6.86 4.25
CA GLU A 53 -3.95 -6.72 5.56
C GLU A 53 -4.48 -5.49 6.32
N THR A 54 -4.61 -4.35 5.63
CA THR A 54 -5.14 -3.11 6.24
C THR A 54 -6.65 -3.15 6.50
N ALA A 55 -7.40 -3.93 5.70
CA ALA A 55 -8.85 -4.13 5.86
C ALA A 55 -9.22 -5.39 6.65
N GLY A 56 -8.21 -6.16 7.09
CA GLY A 56 -8.36 -7.55 7.52
C GLY A 56 -8.79 -7.77 8.98
N PRO A 57 -8.46 -6.90 9.93
CA PRO A 57 -9.07 -6.94 11.24
C PRO A 57 -10.09 -5.81 11.33
N ASP A 58 -11.36 -6.15 11.47
CA ASP A 58 -12.49 -5.28 11.81
C ASP A 58 -12.31 -4.67 13.23
N GLN A 59 -11.17 -4.02 13.42
CA GLN A 59 -10.67 -3.47 14.69
C GLN A 59 -9.82 -2.20 14.50
N ARG A 60 -9.80 -1.59 13.32
CA ARG A 60 -9.09 -0.32 13.08
C ARG A 60 -10.09 0.80 12.87
N VAL A 61 -10.32 1.59 13.93
CA VAL A 61 -11.15 2.80 13.87
C VAL A 61 -10.23 4.00 13.73
N THR A 62 -10.33 4.71 12.60
CA THR A 62 -9.64 6.00 12.42
C THR A 62 -10.26 7.02 13.36
N ALA A 63 -9.48 7.60 14.25
CA ALA A 63 -9.95 8.62 15.18
C ALA A 63 -9.02 9.84 15.16
N ARG A 64 -9.60 11.03 15.30
CA ARG A 64 -8.84 12.29 15.31
C ARG A 64 -7.98 12.38 16.57
N ALA A 65 -6.82 13.03 16.45
CA ALA A 65 -5.88 13.25 17.55
C ALA A 65 -6.50 13.93 18.78
N ASP A 66 -7.59 14.68 18.59
CA ASP A 66 -8.33 15.37 19.65
C ASP A 66 -8.84 14.46 20.79
N ILE A 67 -8.88 13.13 20.60
CA ILE A 67 -9.27 12.17 21.65
C ILE A 67 -8.16 12.00 22.70
N LYS A 68 -6.89 12.25 22.35
CA LYS A 68 -5.73 12.05 23.24
C LYS A 68 -5.39 13.31 24.05
N ASP A 69 -5.44 14.47 23.42
CA ASP A 69 -4.98 15.73 24.01
C ASP A 69 -5.65 16.92 23.31
N SER A 70 -6.42 17.72 24.05
CA SER A 70 -7.06 18.94 23.54
C SER A 70 -6.10 20.13 23.49
N SER A 71 -4.84 19.96 23.91
CA SER A 71 -3.82 21.02 23.98
C SER A 71 -2.63 20.81 23.02
N GLY A 72 -2.59 19.69 22.28
CA GLY A 72 -1.52 19.38 21.34
C GLY A 72 -1.59 20.20 20.05
N GLN A 73 -0.44 20.74 19.64
CA GLN A 73 -0.21 21.69 18.55
C GLN A 73 -0.70 21.26 17.14
N ASN A 74 -1.40 20.12 16.99
CA ASN A 74 -1.95 19.66 15.72
C ASN A 74 -3.14 18.66 15.87
N GLY A 75 -4.28 19.12 16.38
CA GLY A 75 -5.51 18.31 16.56
C GLY A 75 -6.10 17.65 15.30
N ARG A 76 -5.63 18.05 14.10
CA ARG A 76 -6.14 17.53 12.82
C ARG A 76 -5.42 16.28 12.32
N TRP A 77 -4.40 15.79 13.04
CA TRP A 77 -3.70 14.57 12.64
C TRP A 77 -4.57 13.34 12.88
N VAL A 78 -4.49 12.39 11.95
CA VAL A 78 -5.26 11.14 12.00
C VAL A 78 -4.29 10.03 12.40
N GLY A 79 -4.54 9.43 13.56
CA GLY A 79 -3.79 8.28 14.07
C GLY A 79 -4.54 6.98 13.83
N VAL A 80 -3.79 5.88 13.73
CA VAL A 80 -4.35 4.52 13.79
C VAL A 80 -4.38 4.08 15.24
N TRP A 81 -5.57 3.70 15.69
CA TRP A 81 -5.81 3.20 17.03
C TRP A 81 -6.39 1.80 16.95
N ARG A 82 -6.00 0.94 17.89
CA ARG A 82 -6.63 -0.36 18.10
C ARG A 82 -8.05 -0.18 18.63
N SER A 83 -9.03 -0.95 18.15
CA SER A 83 -10.41 -0.92 18.65
C SER A 83 -10.62 -1.77 19.91
N THR A 84 -9.57 -2.44 20.38
CA THR A 84 -9.56 -3.22 21.63
C THR A 84 -8.56 -2.61 22.58
N ARG A 85 -8.86 -2.68 23.88
CA ARG A 85 -8.01 -2.25 24.99
C ARG A 85 -7.57 -3.47 25.78
N LYS A 86 -6.36 -3.46 26.33
CA LYS A 86 -5.91 -4.51 27.25
C LYS A 86 -6.37 -4.15 28.65
N GLN A 87 -7.26 -4.95 29.24
CA GLN A 87 -7.54 -4.85 30.68
C GLN A 87 -6.98 -6.11 31.36
N GLY A 88 -5.71 -6.04 31.78
CA GLY A 88 -4.96 -7.21 32.21
C GLY A 88 -4.55 -8.07 31.00
N ASP A 89 -4.82 -9.37 31.04
CA ASP A 89 -4.51 -10.31 29.94
C ASP A 89 -5.65 -10.46 28.91
N VAL A 90 -6.78 -9.77 29.13
CA VAL A 90 -7.98 -9.88 28.28
C VAL A 90 -8.14 -8.63 27.42
N ASP A 91 -8.34 -8.85 26.12
CA ASP A 91 -8.66 -7.82 25.12
C ASP A 91 -10.17 -7.53 25.14
N LEU A 92 -10.56 -6.30 25.46
CA LEU A 92 -11.95 -5.84 25.54
C LEU A 92 -12.24 -4.73 24.51
N PRO A 93 -13.45 -4.66 23.94
CA PRO A 93 -13.79 -3.62 22.97
C PRO A 93 -13.67 -2.21 23.57
N ALA A 94 -13.16 -1.26 22.77
CA ALA A 94 -12.92 0.13 23.16
C ALA A 94 -14.21 0.93 23.40
N ILE A 95 -15.29 0.59 22.69
CA ILE A 95 -16.63 1.16 22.89
C ILE A 95 -17.38 0.24 23.86
N ARG A 96 -17.85 0.79 24.98
CA ARG A 96 -18.61 0.06 25.99
C ARG A 96 -19.93 0.78 26.27
N TRP A 97 -20.96 -0.01 26.55
CA TRP A 97 -22.20 0.50 27.14
C TRP A 97 -21.97 0.79 28.62
N ASP A 98 -22.16 2.04 29.04
CA ASP A 98 -22.19 2.40 30.45
C ASP A 98 -23.62 2.21 30.98
N GLU A 99 -23.79 1.23 31.87
CA GLU A 99 -25.07 0.92 32.50
C GLU A 99 -25.56 2.06 33.42
N ARG A 100 -24.65 2.91 33.91
CA ARG A 100 -24.96 3.96 34.87
C ARG A 100 -25.55 5.20 34.20
N GLU A 101 -25.06 5.53 33.02
CA GLU A 101 -25.54 6.68 32.23
C GLU A 101 -26.38 6.26 31.02
N SER A 102 -26.51 4.96 30.74
CA SER A 102 -27.22 4.41 29.57
C SER A 102 -26.73 5.01 28.26
N VAL A 103 -25.42 5.24 28.16
CA VAL A 103 -24.76 5.89 27.03
C VAL A 103 -23.59 5.03 26.57
N LEU A 104 -23.30 5.10 25.27
CA LEU A 104 -22.09 4.53 24.68
C LEU A 104 -20.90 5.41 25.06
N VAL A 105 -19.98 4.86 25.84
CA VAL A 105 -18.77 5.56 26.29
C VAL A 105 -17.56 4.99 25.58
N ASP A 106 -16.73 5.88 25.03
CA ASP A 106 -15.43 5.53 24.47
C ASP A 106 -14.38 5.46 25.58
N ALA A 107 -13.98 4.25 25.92
CA ALA A 107 -13.09 4.00 27.03
C ALA A 107 -11.61 4.32 26.72
N ARG A 108 -11.29 4.74 25.48
CA ARG A 108 -9.97 5.27 25.10
C ARG A 108 -9.74 6.67 25.66
N SER A 109 -10.80 7.44 25.89
CA SER A 109 -10.69 8.77 26.50
C SER A 109 -10.18 8.73 27.96
N THR A 110 -10.36 7.59 28.63
CA THR A 110 -10.00 7.39 30.04
C THR A 110 -8.83 6.41 30.22
N ALA A 111 -8.38 5.74 29.15
CA ALA A 111 -7.27 4.80 29.19
C ALA A 111 -5.92 5.51 29.13
N SER A 112 -4.92 4.96 29.83
CA SER A 112 -3.53 5.45 29.77
C SER A 112 -3.05 5.50 28.32
N SER A 113 -2.46 6.63 27.93
CA SER A 113 -2.19 7.10 26.55
C SER A 113 -1.37 6.19 25.63
N ASP A 114 -0.92 5.02 26.09
CA ASP A 114 0.00 4.12 25.38
C ASP A 114 -0.59 2.74 25.02
N ASP A 115 -1.77 2.36 25.53
CA ASP A 115 -2.28 0.98 25.44
C ASP A 115 -3.08 0.65 24.15
N GLY A 116 -2.72 1.27 23.02
CA GLY A 116 -3.41 1.02 21.75
C GLY A 116 -3.13 1.98 20.60
N PHE A 117 -2.12 2.84 20.75
CA PHE A 117 -1.63 3.72 19.69
C PHE A 117 -0.65 2.96 18.80
N GLU A 118 -0.98 2.78 17.51
CA GLU A 118 -0.14 2.01 16.58
C GLU A 118 0.70 2.93 15.68
N GLY A 119 0.28 4.17 15.43
CA GLY A 119 1.06 5.13 14.64
C GLY A 119 0.24 6.27 14.03
N TRP A 120 0.93 7.31 13.56
CA TRP A 120 0.32 8.44 12.84
C TRP A 120 0.31 8.15 11.33
N LEU A 121 -0.81 8.43 10.65
CA LEU A 121 -0.89 8.32 9.18
C LEU A 121 -0.35 9.58 8.51
N ILE A 122 0.94 9.87 8.71
CA ILE A 122 1.63 10.97 8.06
C ILE A 122 2.58 10.38 7.03
N SER A 123 2.61 10.96 5.83
CA SER A 123 3.59 10.62 4.80
C SER A 123 4.95 11.23 5.16
N GLY A 124 5.62 10.68 6.16
CA GLY A 124 6.94 11.11 6.63
C GLY A 124 7.47 10.13 7.67
N ASP A 125 8.76 9.82 7.56
CA ASP A 125 9.50 8.88 8.41
C ASP A 125 9.35 9.21 9.91
N ASP A 126 8.85 8.24 10.65
CA ASP A 126 8.48 8.30 12.07
C ASP A 126 9.71 8.31 13.01
N ASP A 127 10.90 8.03 12.47
CA ASP A 127 12.16 7.95 13.22
C ASP A 127 12.66 9.32 13.70
N VAL A 128 12.30 10.41 13.00
CA VAL A 128 12.71 11.78 13.38
C VAL A 128 12.01 12.25 14.66
N THR A 129 10.80 11.75 14.95
CA THR A 129 10.04 12.10 16.15
C THR A 129 10.51 11.38 17.42
N ARG A 130 11.27 10.28 17.30
CA ARG A 130 11.81 9.56 18.45
C ARG A 130 13.05 10.23 19.05
N LEU A 131 13.71 11.11 18.28
CA LEU A 131 14.91 11.86 18.69
C LEU A 131 14.62 13.18 19.41
N VAL A 132 13.37 13.60 19.54
CA VAL A 132 13.00 14.78 20.35
C VAL A 132 12.62 14.34 21.77
N ARG A 133 13.55 13.65 22.44
CA ARG A 133 13.64 13.71 23.91
C ARG A 133 14.39 15.00 24.24
N PHE A 134 13.67 16.03 24.65
CA PHE A 134 14.28 17.05 25.50
C PHE A 134 14.06 16.68 26.96
N ALA A 135 15.14 16.84 27.71
CA ALA A 135 15.28 16.64 29.14
C ALA A 135 14.23 17.40 29.97
#